data_AF-A0A7C1CYQ5-F1
#
_entry.id   AF-A0A7C1CYQ5-F1
#
_cell.length_a   1.000
_cell.length_b   1.000
_cell.length_c   1.000
_cell.angle_alpha   90.00
_cell.angle_beta   90.00
_cell.angle_gamma   90.00
#
_symmetry.space_group_name_H-M   'P 1'
#
loop_
_entity.id
_entity.type
_entity.pdbx_description
1 polymer ?
#
loop_
_entity_poly.entity_id
_entity_poly.type
_entity_poly.pdbx_seq_one_letter_code
_entity_poly.pdbx_strand_id
1 'polypeptide(L)'
;MNRRRMLAWTLYDWGNSAFATVVMAGFFPLFFRSYWSAGQESAEITLHLGMANSIGSLVIVLSAPILGALADQGSFKKRFLSLFALLGIAMTLGLYWVAQGEWLLAAMLYAAA
;
A
#
# COMPACT_ATOMS: atom_id res chain seq x y z
N MET A 1 1.71 23.83 20.89
CA MET A 1 1.85 23.07 19.62
C MET A 1 1.60 24.02 18.45
N ASN A 2 2.49 24.10 17.45
CA ASN A 2 2.37 25.06 16.34
C ASN A 2 1.18 24.73 15.43
N ARG A 3 0.25 25.68 15.18
CA ARG A 3 -0.93 25.49 14.31
C ARG A 3 -0.57 24.92 12.93
N ARG A 4 0.52 25.39 12.31
CA ARG A 4 1.00 24.89 11.02
C ARG A 4 1.37 23.41 11.05
N ARG A 5 1.98 22.93 12.14
CA ARG A 5 2.37 21.52 12.29
C ARG A 5 1.13 20.64 12.49
N MET A 6 0.15 21.12 13.26
CA MET A 6 -1.11 20.42 13.46
C MET A 6 -1.86 20.26 12.13
N LEU A 7 -2.03 21.34 11.37
CA LEU A 7 -2.68 21.28 10.04
C LEU A 7 -1.95 20.33 9.07
N ALA A 8 -0.62 20.37 9.03
CA ALA A 8 0.15 19.47 8.16
C ALA A 8 -0.05 17.99 8.52
N TRP A 9 -0.11 17.67 9.82
CA TRP A 9 -0.36 16.30 10.26
C TRP A 9 -1.80 15.88 9.96
N THR A 10 -2.79 16.72 10.28
CA THR A 10 -4.20 16.43 9.99
C THR A 10 -4.46 16.17 8.50
N LEU A 11 -3.83 16.96 7.60
CA LEU A 11 -3.96 16.73 6.16
C LEU A 11 -3.32 15.41 5.70
N TYR A 12 -2.15 15.06 6.26
CA TYR A 12 -1.50 13.78 5.99
C TYR A 12 -2.39 12.60 6.43
N ASP A 13 -2.91 12.66 7.66
CA ASP A 13 -3.76 11.62 8.23
C ASP A 13 -5.07 11.45 7.45
N TRP A 14 -5.65 12.57 7.01
CA TRP A 14 -6.86 12.56 6.18
C TRP A 14 -6.62 11.86 4.84
N GLY A 15 -5.53 12.19 4.14
CA GLY A 15 -5.17 11.55 2.89
C GLY A 15 -4.87 10.07 3.05
N ASN A 16 -4.10 9.69 4.07
CA ASN A 16 -3.76 8.29 4.34
C ASN A 16 -5.00 7.46 4.68
N SER A 17 -5.94 8.01 5.45
CA SER A 17 -7.19 7.32 5.79
C SER A 17 -8.11 7.16 4.58
N ALA A 18 -8.19 8.17 3.70
CA ALA A 18 -8.92 8.07 2.45
C ALA A 18 -8.32 6.99 1.54
N PHE A 19 -6.99 6.91 1.44
CA PHE A 19 -6.31 5.86 0.69
C PHE A 19 -6.63 4.46 1.25
N ALA A 20 -6.53 4.26 2.56
CA ALA A 20 -6.80 2.96 3.17
C ALA A 20 -8.23 2.46 2.94
N THR A 21 -9.21 3.36 3.02
CA THR A 21 -10.62 3.00 2.86
C THR A 21 -11.01 2.81 1.39
N VAL A 22 -10.59 3.73 0.51
CA VAL A 22 -10.99 3.68 -0.90
C VAL A 22 -10.15 2.69 -1.69
N VAL A 23 -8.82 2.73 -1.54
CA VAL A 23 -7.90 1.92 -2.36
C VAL A 23 -7.74 0.52 -1.80
N MET A 24 -7.30 0.40 -0.54
CA MET A 24 -7.01 -0.91 0.05
C MET A 24 -8.27 -1.75 0.30
N ALA A 25 -9.29 -1.16 0.91
CA ALA A 25 -10.50 -1.92 1.25
C ALA A 25 -11.51 -2.02 0.09
N GLY A 26 -11.72 -0.93 -0.66
CA GLY A 26 -12.75 -0.87 -1.70
C GLY A 26 -12.27 -1.29 -3.08
N PHE A 27 -11.35 -0.52 -3.66
CA PHE A 27 -10.96 -0.60 -5.06
C PHE A 27 -10.17 -1.86 -5.36
N PHE A 28 -9.12 -2.14 -4.58
CA PHE A 28 -8.16 -3.18 -4.93
C PHE A 28 -8.80 -4.58 -5.01
N PRO A 29 -9.53 -5.11 -4.01
CA PRO A 29 -10.11 -6.44 -4.09
C PRO A 29 -11.12 -6.58 -5.23
N LEU A 30 -11.88 -5.51 -5.48
CA LEU A 30 -12.95 -5.48 -6.46
C LEU A 30 -12.39 -5.47 -7.89
N PHE A 31 -11.37 -4.64 -8.15
CA PHE A 31 -10.70 -4.56 -9.45
C PHE A 31 -9.76 -5.75 -9.70
N PHE A 32 -9.12 -6.27 -8.66
CA PHE A 32 -8.32 -7.48 -8.74
C PHE A 32 -9.15 -8.67 -9.19
N ARG A 33 -10.36 -8.84 -8.64
CA ARG A 33 -11.29 -9.88 -9.07
C ARG A 33 -11.78 -9.69 -10.51
N SER A 34 -12.15 -8.46 -10.89
CA SER A 34 -12.84 -8.22 -12.17
C SER A 34 -11.91 -8.03 -13.36
N TYR A 35 -10.68 -7.57 -13.16
CA TYR A 35 -9.75 -7.20 -14.23
C TYR A 35 -8.43 -7.96 -14.18
N TRP A 36 -7.70 -7.91 -13.07
CA TRP A 36 -6.36 -8.52 -13.00
C TRP A 36 -6.39 -10.05 -12.86
N SER A 37 -7.45 -10.61 -12.27
CA SER A 37 -7.68 -12.06 -12.15
C SER A 37 -8.91 -12.51 -12.94
N ALA A 38 -9.24 -11.80 -14.02
CA ALA A 38 -10.39 -12.11 -14.85
C ALA A 38 -10.29 -13.51 -15.45
N GLY A 39 -11.37 -14.30 -15.35
CA GLY A 39 -11.46 -15.65 -15.91
C GLY A 39 -10.98 -16.78 -14.98
N GLN A 40 -10.49 -16.46 -13.78
CA GLN A 40 -10.13 -17.47 -12.76
C GLN A 40 -11.31 -17.86 -11.87
N GLU A 41 -11.23 -19.01 -11.22
CA GLU A 41 -12.23 -19.44 -10.26
C GLU A 41 -12.21 -18.57 -8.99
N SER A 42 -13.36 -18.43 -8.33
CA SER A 42 -13.46 -17.57 -7.12
C SER A 42 -12.55 -18.05 -5.97
N ALA A 43 -12.25 -19.35 -5.90
CA ALA A 43 -11.30 -19.91 -4.94
C ALA A 43 -9.86 -19.44 -5.20
N GLU A 44 -9.42 -19.44 -6.46
CA GLU A 44 -8.08 -19.00 -6.86
C GLU A 44 -7.88 -17.50 -6.61
N ILE A 45 -8.87 -16.67 -6.95
CA ILE A 45 -8.83 -15.22 -6.70
C ILE A 45 -8.66 -14.93 -5.19
N THR A 46 -9.39 -15.67 -4.36
CA THR A 46 -9.30 -15.53 -2.89
C THR A 46 -7.94 -15.97 -2.38
N LEU A 47 -7.40 -17.07 -2.92
CA LEU A 47 -6.06 -17.54 -2.60
C LEU A 47 -4.99 -16.49 -2.97
N HIS A 48 -5.05 -15.91 -4.18
CA HIS A 48 -4.10 -14.90 -4.63
C HIS A 48 -4.15 -13.62 -3.77
N LEU A 49 -5.34 -13.12 -3.45
CA LEU A 49 -5.49 -11.99 -2.52
C LEU A 49 -4.97 -12.33 -1.11
N GLY A 50 -5.25 -13.54 -0.62
CA GLY A 50 -4.75 -14.01 0.67
C GLY A 50 -3.22 -14.11 0.71
N MET A 51 -2.60 -14.63 -0.36
CA MET A 51 -1.15 -14.70 -0.50
C MET A 51 -0.52 -13.31 -0.56
N ALA A 52 -1.08 -12.39 -1.35
CA ALA A 52 -0.60 -11.02 -1.44
C ALA A 52 -0.61 -10.32 -0.06
N ASN A 53 -1.73 -10.39 0.65
CA ASN A 53 -1.86 -9.80 1.99
C ASN A 53 -0.94 -10.46 3.03
N SER A 54 -0.79 -11.79 2.98
CA SER A 54 0.05 -12.52 3.94
C SER A 54 1.54 -12.23 3.73
N ILE A 55 2.01 -12.25 2.48
CA ILE A 55 3.40 -11.93 2.15
C ILE A 55 3.69 -10.45 2.47
N GLY A 56 2.79 -9.54 2.10
CA GLY A 56 2.92 -8.12 2.44
C GLY A 56 3.02 -7.91 3.96
N SER A 57 2.13 -8.54 4.72
CA SER A 57 2.14 -8.46 6.19
C SER A 57 3.43 -9.01 6.79
N LEU A 58 3.96 -10.11 6.25
CA LEU A 58 5.24 -10.68 6.69
C LEU A 58 6.41 -9.73 6.45
N VAL A 59 6.46 -9.10 5.27
CA VAL A 59 7.48 -8.09 4.95
C VAL A 59 7.39 -6.90 5.91
N ILE A 60 6.18 -6.41 6.18
CA ILE A 60 5.95 -5.31 7.13
C ILE A 60 6.44 -5.70 8.53
N VAL A 61 6.07 -6.87 9.04
CA VAL A 61 6.46 -7.32 10.39
C VAL A 61 7.97 -7.43 10.54
N LEU A 62 8.68 -7.92 9.52
CA LEU A 62 10.14 -8.05 9.56
C LEU A 62 10.85 -6.69 9.38
N SER A 63 10.32 -5.80 8.56
CA SER A 63 10.94 -4.50 8.26
C SER A 63 10.65 -3.41 9.29
N ALA A 64 9.47 -3.44 9.91
CA ALA A 64 9.02 -2.45 10.89
C ALA A 64 10.00 -2.18 12.05
N PRO A 65 10.56 -3.19 12.76
CA PRO A 65 11.49 -2.93 13.86
C PRO A 65 12.79 -2.28 13.38
N ILE A 66 13.30 -2.68 12.21
CA ILE A 66 14.54 -2.16 11.65
C ILE A 66 14.35 -0.71 11.20
N LEU A 67 13.30 -0.45 10.42
CA LEU A 67 12.98 0.88 9.92
C LEU A 67 12.59 1.83 11.05
N GLY A 68 11.86 1.34 12.07
CA GLY A 68 11.52 2.09 13.28
C GLY A 68 12.77 2.51 14.05
N ALA A 69 13.69 1.58 14.32
CA ALA A 69 14.95 1.88 15.00
C ALA A 69 15.79 2.91 14.23
N LEU A 70 15.89 2.78 12.90
CA LEU A 70 16.60 3.74 12.05
C LEU A 70 15.96 5.13 12.08
N ALA A 71 14.63 5.20 12.04
CA ALA A 71 13.88 6.45 12.10
C ALA A 71 13.95 7.14 13.47
N ASP A 72 14.19 6.39 14.55
CA ASP A 72 14.35 6.94 15.90
C ASP A 72 15.77 7.43 16.19
N GLN A 73 16.79 6.75 15.68
CA GLN A 73 18.20 7.11 15.91
C GLN A 73 18.66 8.33 15.10
N GLY A 74 18.24 8.43 13.84
CA GLY A 74 18.47 9.61 13.03
C GLY A 74 17.21 10.47 13.02
N SER A 75 17.32 11.80 13.05
CA SER A 75 16.19 12.74 12.92
C SER A 75 15.47 12.71 11.56
N PHE A 76 15.50 11.56 10.88
CA PHE A 76 15.02 11.26 9.55
C PHE A 76 13.53 10.90 9.49
N LYS A 77 12.79 10.92 10.61
CA LYS A 77 11.34 10.61 10.66
C LYS A 77 10.55 11.26 9.52
N LYS A 78 10.79 12.54 9.26
CA LYS A 78 10.11 13.28 8.18
C LYS A 78 10.52 12.79 6.78
N ARG A 79 11.78 12.39 6.60
CA ARG A 79 12.29 11.86 5.32
C ARG A 79 11.70 10.47 5.03
N PHE A 80 11.68 9.60 6.03
CA PHE A 80 11.02 8.29 5.92
C PHE A 80 9.53 8.43 5.61
N LEU A 81 8.83 9.32 6.32
CA LEU A 81 7.42 9.61 6.04
C LEU A 81 7.19 10.02 4.58
N SER A 82 7.99 10.97 4.07
CA SER A 82 7.86 11.39 2.67
C SER A 82 8.24 10.29 1.68
N LEU A 83 9.24 9.46 2.01
CA LEU A 83 9.69 8.38 1.14
C LEU A 83 8.61 7.31 0.99
N PHE A 84 8.01 6.86 2.10
CA PHE A 84 6.92 5.87 2.04
C PHE A 84 5.67 6.42 1.37
N ALA A 85 5.30 7.68 1.63
CA ALA A 85 4.18 8.31 0.95
C ALA A 85 4.40 8.39 -0.57
N LEU A 86 5.60 8.79 -1.01
CA LEU A 86 5.94 8.84 -2.44
C LEU A 86 6.01 7.45 -3.07
N LEU A 87 6.53 6.46 -2.34
CA LEU A 87 6.55 5.07 -2.78
C LEU A 87 5.11 4.56 -3.02
N GLY A 88 4.22 4.74 -2.04
CA GLY A 88 2.81 4.34 -2.15
C GLY A 88 2.10 5.00 -3.33
N ILE A 89 2.33 6.31 -3.53
CA ILE A 89 1.80 7.04 -4.69
C ILE A 89 2.34 6.45 -6.00
N ALA A 90 3.65 6.22 -6.10
CA ALA A 90 4.28 5.70 -7.30
C ALA A 90 3.79 4.28 -7.65
N MET A 91 3.68 3.40 -6.65
CA MET A 91 3.18 2.04 -6.85
C MET A 91 1.71 2.03 -7.25
N THR A 92 0.88 2.88 -6.63
CA THR A 92 -0.53 3.03 -7.00
C THR A 92 -0.70 3.57 -8.41
N LEU A 93 0.11 4.56 -8.82
CA LEU A 93 0.13 5.04 -10.21
C LEU A 93 0.59 3.95 -11.19
N GLY A 94 1.54 3.12 -10.78
CA GLY A 94 2.03 1.98 -11.57
C GLY A 94 0.93 0.97 -11.93
N LEU A 95 -0.10 0.82 -11.08
CA LEU A 95 -1.25 -0.06 -11.36
C LEU A 95 -1.96 0.29 -12.67
N TYR A 96 -1.90 1.54 -13.14
CA TYR A 96 -2.48 1.96 -14.41
C TYR A 96 -1.90 1.21 -15.62
N TRP A 97 -0.63 0.81 -15.55
CA TRP A 97 0.04 0.10 -16.65
C TRP A 97 -0.11 -1.42 -16.59
N VAL A 98 -0.76 -1.97 -15.56
CA VAL A 98 -0.91 -3.42 -15.41
C VAL A 98 -2.01 -3.91 -16.34
N ALA A 99 -1.64 -4.81 -17.26
CA ALA A 99 -2.57 -5.40 -18.22
C ALA A 99 -3.58 -6.34 -17.56
N GLN A 100 -4.67 -6.62 -18.26
CA GLN A 100 -5.68 -7.58 -17.85
C GLN A 100 -5.06 -8.98 -17.68
N GLY A 101 -5.43 -9.70 -16.62
CA GLY A 101 -4.89 -11.04 -16.33
C GLY A 101 -3.53 -11.06 -15.60
N GLU A 102 -2.82 -9.93 -15.51
CA GLU A 102 -1.52 -9.81 -14.84
C GLU A 102 -1.65 -9.62 -13.31
N TRP A 103 -2.32 -10.58 -12.65
CA TRP A 103 -2.60 -10.55 -11.21
C TRP A 103 -1.33 -10.46 -10.34
N LEU A 104 -0.24 -11.11 -10.75
CA LEU A 104 0.98 -11.14 -9.96
C LEU A 104 1.63 -9.75 -9.88
N LEU A 105 1.68 -9.03 -11.01
CA LEU A 105 2.21 -7.67 -11.04
C LEU A 105 1.34 -6.70 -10.24
N ALA A 106 0.01 -6.83 -10.35
CA ALA A 106 -0.93 -6.05 -9.53
C ALA A 106 -0.73 -6.30 -8.03
N ALA A 107 -0.56 -7.57 -7.63
CA ALA A 107 -0.33 -7.94 -6.24
C ALA A 107 1.01 -7.41 -5.70
N MET A 108 2.07 -7.46 -6.50
CA MET A 108 3.38 -6.92 -6.10
C MET A 108 3.36 -5.40 -5.93
N LEU A 109 2.75 -4.68 -6.87
CA LEU A 109 2.61 -3.23 -6.76
C LEU A 109 1.75 -2.83 -5.55
N TYR A 110 0.67 -3.56 -5.30
CA TYR A 110 -0.16 -3.33 -4.12
C TYR A 110 0.57 -3.62 -2.81
N ALA A 111 1.31 -4.72 -2.73
CA ALA A 111 2.07 -5.07 -1.53
C ALA A 111 3.21 -4.08 -1.23
N ALA A 112 3.71 -3.38 -2.24
CA ALA A 112 4.74 -2.36 -2.11
C ALA A 112 4.19 -0.94 -1.87
N ALA A 113 2.86 -0.74 -2.02
CA ALA A 113 2.19 0.54 -1.87
C ALA A 113 1.89 0.86 -0.40
#